data_AF-A0A9P5R5H3-F1
#
_entry.id   AF-A0A9P5R5H3-F1
#
_cell.length_a   1.000
_cell.length_b   1.000
_cell.length_c   1.000
_cell.angle_alpha   90.00
_cell.angle_beta   90.00
_cell.angle_gamma   90.00
#
_symmetry.space_group_name_H-M   'P 1'
#
loop_
_entity.id
_entity.type
_entity.pdbx_description
1 polymer ?
#
loop_
_entity_poly.entity_id
_entity_poly.type
_entity_poly.pdbx_seq_one_letter_code
_entity_poly.pdbx_strand_id
1 'polypeptide(L)'
;MVKVVSPLIPSLITILTFTKDVFANNNAGNCILELPTNPLTTEGLATPFVLVKGNCDQTNPNHRVFVEATIFDPNTKTFGVYHPLVINEGTQPAIKPVIPTLPQNAVVGLWVRAKANSITLIGSTQTCVGASCNAYAFFNAVQAADEGQGIVIPPVGNDKMGRPCPTTRFFGVVAQTTYLQTKGGQFAQATEANRNALKQFAEISSGSDNVRKSALFERALGCTPLQAPSMMEQGVMLSSMALNELFNNQPSLNKANTYRRGGRKRRVGGNFGKRSSHLSGSGVDCLAVANAPPPAGDVDNTTVNTRFGPLSAVDRELVRKVRLATLWELPMAREATQRAELGKVKRISAAIEAQHVFLDTAVDGVVHQMAMDLPTEPNTLQKCFIADIQAQSGIDYDMTFVKWLRFAHGQVFESIATVRGTSQNTVIRSFAETANMFVLGHMQLLESTGLTQSLSFPAPPPVKKPSRPTEPPAQTPNDTTVPPA
;
A
#
# COMPACT_ATOMS: atom_id res chain seq x y z
N MET A 1 -59.29 29.99 -13.25
CA MET A 1 -59.06 28.71 -13.96
C MET A 1 -58.86 29.01 -15.43
N VAL A 2 -57.77 28.55 -16.07
CA VAL A 2 -57.61 28.60 -17.54
C VAL A 2 -56.87 27.33 -18.00
N LYS A 3 -57.35 26.73 -19.08
CA LYS A 3 -56.76 25.67 -19.94
C LYS A 3 -57.16 26.00 -21.39
N VAL A 4 -56.49 25.54 -22.46
CA VAL A 4 -55.26 24.72 -22.50
C VAL A 4 -54.03 25.67 -22.64
N VAL A 5 -53.16 25.76 -23.64
CA VAL A 5 -52.85 25.05 -24.92
C VAL A 5 -51.32 25.03 -25.08
N SER A 6 -50.74 24.02 -25.74
CA SER A 6 -49.28 23.95 -26.00
C SER A 6 -48.96 24.07 -27.50
N PRO A 7 -47.92 24.82 -27.89
CA PRO A 7 -47.27 24.69 -29.20
C PRO A 7 -45.99 23.83 -29.09
N LEU A 8 -45.64 23.11 -30.17
CA LEU A 8 -44.34 22.45 -30.29
C LEU A 8 -43.28 23.47 -30.73
N ILE A 9 -42.03 23.26 -30.32
CA ILE A 9 -40.83 23.90 -30.92
C ILE A 9 -39.96 22.78 -31.50
N PRO A 10 -39.54 22.85 -32.77
CA PRO A 10 -38.88 21.74 -33.45
C PRO A 10 -37.41 21.56 -33.06
N SER A 11 -36.92 20.33 -33.20
CA SER A 11 -35.54 19.94 -32.93
C SER A 11 -34.54 20.68 -33.81
N LEU A 12 -33.51 21.28 -33.21
CA LEU A 12 -32.27 21.63 -33.91
C LEU A 12 -31.15 20.66 -33.47
N ILE A 13 -30.90 19.66 -34.30
CA ILE A 13 -29.90 18.63 -34.04
C ILE A 13 -28.52 19.16 -34.48
N THR A 14 -27.75 19.69 -33.54
CA THR A 14 -26.31 19.95 -33.72
C THR A 14 -25.52 18.80 -33.12
N ILE A 15 -25.27 17.75 -33.91
CA ILE A 15 -24.38 16.65 -33.51
C ILE A 15 -22.93 17.16 -33.52
N LEU A 16 -22.46 17.55 -32.34
CA LEU A 16 -21.03 17.67 -32.05
C LEU A 16 -20.45 16.25 -31.95
N THR A 17 -19.60 15.89 -32.92
CA THR A 17 -18.96 14.57 -33.05
C THR A 17 -17.83 14.35 -32.05
N PHE A 18 -18.14 14.35 -30.75
CA PHE A 18 -17.23 14.02 -29.66
C PHE A 18 -17.61 12.73 -28.92
N THR A 19 -17.59 11.61 -29.65
CA THR A 19 -17.74 10.25 -29.08
C THR A 19 -16.56 9.34 -29.47
N LYS A 20 -15.35 9.84 -29.30
CA LYS A 20 -14.10 9.06 -29.18
C LYS A 20 -13.29 9.69 -28.05
N ASP A 21 -13.39 9.12 -26.85
CA ASP A 21 -12.41 9.15 -25.73
C ASP A 21 -13.03 8.75 -24.36
N VAL A 22 -13.84 7.68 -24.32
CA VAL A 22 -14.19 7.00 -23.05
C VAL A 22 -14.05 5.47 -23.17
N PHE A 23 -12.98 5.03 -23.85
CA PHE A 23 -12.37 3.71 -23.60
C PHE A 23 -10.90 3.96 -23.22
N ALA A 24 -10.69 4.45 -22.00
CA ALA A 24 -9.37 4.54 -21.41
C ALA A 24 -8.76 3.13 -21.42
N ASN A 25 -7.63 2.97 -22.10
CA ASN A 25 -7.05 1.65 -22.34
C ASN A 25 -6.55 1.05 -21.01
N ASN A 26 -7.24 0.03 -20.50
CA ASN A 26 -6.96 -0.60 -19.20
C ASN A 26 -5.65 -1.41 -19.17
N ASN A 27 -4.92 -1.47 -20.28
CA ASN A 27 -3.63 -2.12 -20.36
C ASN A 27 -2.54 -1.26 -19.68
N ALA A 28 -2.26 -1.51 -18.41
CA ALA A 28 -1.13 -0.89 -17.71
C ALA A 28 0.18 -1.40 -18.33
N GLY A 29 0.87 -0.54 -19.09
CA GLY A 29 2.00 -0.92 -19.94
C GLY A 29 3.20 -1.56 -19.22
N ASN A 30 4.12 -2.09 -20.04
CA ASN A 30 5.45 -2.50 -19.61
C ASN A 30 6.42 -1.39 -19.98
N CYS A 31 6.65 -0.45 -19.05
CA CYS A 31 7.40 0.77 -19.33
C CYS A 31 8.90 0.50 -19.46
N ILE A 32 9.54 1.20 -20.38
CA ILE A 32 11.00 1.31 -20.43
C ILE A 32 11.35 2.78 -20.18
N LEU A 33 12.25 3.02 -19.23
CA LEU A 33 12.78 4.34 -18.89
C LEU A 33 14.28 4.35 -19.16
N GLU A 34 14.72 5.26 -20.03
CA GLU A 34 16.12 5.53 -20.29
C GLU A 34 16.68 6.53 -19.28
N LEU A 35 17.78 6.13 -18.63
CA LEU A 35 18.53 6.94 -17.69
C LEU A 35 19.60 7.75 -18.44
N PRO A 36 19.69 9.07 -18.20
CA PRO A 36 20.69 9.92 -18.82
C PRO A 36 22.11 9.51 -18.42
N THR A 37 23.11 9.97 -19.17
CA THR A 37 24.53 9.76 -18.84
C THR A 37 24.84 10.29 -17.45
N ASN A 38 25.57 9.50 -16.64
CA ASN A 38 25.96 9.84 -15.27
C ASN A 38 24.79 10.29 -14.37
N PRO A 39 23.71 9.49 -14.20
CA PRO A 39 22.43 9.93 -13.63
C PRO A 39 22.47 10.28 -12.14
N LEU A 40 23.63 10.12 -11.50
CA LEU A 40 23.93 10.44 -10.10
C LEU A 40 24.66 11.79 -9.94
N THR A 41 25.01 12.49 -11.04
CA THR A 41 25.67 13.82 -11.00
C THR A 41 24.67 14.96 -11.14
N THR A 42 25.12 16.18 -10.88
CA THR A 42 24.37 17.43 -11.10
C THR A 42 23.72 17.48 -12.48
N GLU A 43 24.49 17.17 -13.52
CA GLU A 43 24.09 17.21 -14.93
C GLU A 43 23.12 16.06 -15.25
N GLY A 44 23.40 14.84 -14.75
CA GLY A 44 22.53 13.68 -14.94
C GLY A 44 21.17 13.83 -14.27
N LEU A 45 21.13 14.42 -13.06
CA LEU A 45 19.88 14.75 -12.36
C LEU A 45 19.10 15.89 -13.05
N ALA A 46 19.79 16.87 -13.64
CA ALA A 46 19.16 17.95 -14.42
C ALA A 46 18.71 17.51 -15.83
N THR A 47 19.22 16.39 -16.34
CA THR A 47 18.84 15.85 -17.65
C THR A 47 17.53 15.06 -17.53
N PRO A 48 16.54 15.27 -18.42
CA PRO A 48 15.30 14.50 -18.39
C PRO A 48 15.53 12.98 -18.59
N PHE A 49 14.85 12.18 -17.79
CA PHE A 49 14.79 10.73 -17.93
C PHE A 49 13.69 10.41 -18.97
N VAL A 50 13.97 9.56 -19.94
CA VAL A 50 13.14 9.44 -21.15
C VAL A 50 12.28 8.18 -21.11
N LEU A 51 10.96 8.34 -21.17
CA LEU A 51 10.00 7.25 -21.25
C LEU A 51 9.85 6.84 -22.73
N VAL A 52 10.27 5.61 -23.04
CA VAL A 52 10.39 5.10 -24.42
C VAL A 52 9.01 4.96 -25.07
N LYS A 53 8.90 5.46 -26.31
CA LYS A 53 7.67 5.53 -27.09
C LYS A 53 7.20 4.14 -27.51
N GLY A 54 5.89 3.92 -27.47
CA GLY A 54 5.28 2.63 -27.79
C GLY A 54 5.23 1.65 -26.62
N ASN A 55 6.11 1.79 -25.63
CA ASN A 55 6.03 1.07 -24.36
C ASN A 55 5.04 1.74 -23.39
N CYS A 56 5.23 3.03 -23.13
CA CYS A 56 4.42 3.83 -22.20
C CYS A 56 4.26 5.28 -22.69
N ASP A 57 3.40 6.05 -22.01
CA ASP A 57 3.15 7.46 -22.30
C ASP A 57 2.82 8.19 -20.99
N GLN A 58 3.64 9.17 -20.61
CA GLN A 58 3.55 9.92 -19.36
C GLN A 58 2.23 10.72 -19.23
N THR A 59 1.52 10.96 -20.33
CA THR A 59 0.20 11.59 -20.32
C THR A 59 -0.89 10.64 -19.83
N ASN A 60 -0.75 9.32 -20.09
CA ASN A 60 -1.70 8.29 -19.67
C ASN A 60 -1.56 8.02 -18.15
N PRO A 61 -2.63 8.19 -17.35
CA PRO A 61 -2.59 7.97 -15.90
C PRO A 61 -2.03 6.62 -15.45
N ASN A 62 -2.26 5.56 -16.23
CA ASN A 62 -1.84 4.18 -15.94
C ASN A 62 -0.39 3.88 -16.34
N HIS A 63 0.28 4.79 -17.07
CA HIS A 63 1.63 4.59 -17.61
C HIS A 63 2.69 5.44 -16.89
N ARG A 64 2.29 6.37 -16.03
CA ARG A 64 3.18 7.39 -15.47
C ARG A 64 4.33 6.82 -14.68
N VAL A 65 5.54 7.30 -14.97
CA VAL A 65 6.79 6.97 -14.29
C VAL A 65 7.37 8.22 -13.60
N PHE A 66 7.87 8.03 -12.39
CA PHE A 66 8.40 9.07 -11.52
C PHE A 66 9.79 8.67 -11.01
N VAL A 67 10.68 9.64 -10.85
CA VAL A 67 12.04 9.43 -10.35
C VAL A 67 12.30 10.34 -9.16
N GLU A 68 12.96 9.80 -8.15
CA GLU A 68 13.26 10.47 -6.89
C GLU A 68 14.71 10.23 -6.51
N ALA A 69 15.45 11.30 -6.29
CA ALA A 69 16.82 11.27 -5.81
C ALA A 69 16.86 11.67 -4.33
N THR A 70 17.59 10.91 -3.53
CA THR A 70 18.02 11.37 -2.19
C THR A 70 19.53 11.54 -2.22
N ILE A 71 19.96 12.71 -1.76
CA ILE A 71 21.35 13.13 -1.67
C ILE A 71 21.74 13.06 -0.20
N PHE A 72 22.86 12.43 0.13
CA PHE A 72 23.47 12.45 1.46
C PHE A 72 24.83 13.13 1.40
N ASP A 73 25.06 14.14 2.24
CA ASP A 73 26.37 14.77 2.41
C ASP A 73 27.09 14.13 3.60
N PRO A 74 28.17 13.34 3.40
CA PRO A 74 28.91 12.72 4.50
C PRO A 74 29.66 13.74 5.37
N ASN A 75 29.92 14.96 4.88
CA ASN A 75 30.68 15.98 5.60
C ASN A 75 29.80 16.70 6.63
N THR A 76 28.67 17.27 6.20
CA THR A 76 27.70 17.92 7.11
C THR A 76 26.73 16.93 7.77
N LYS A 77 26.68 15.68 7.27
CA LYS A 77 25.77 14.61 7.73
C LYS A 77 24.30 14.95 7.51
N THR A 78 24.03 15.76 6.48
CA THR A 78 22.68 16.21 6.09
C THR A 78 22.19 15.51 4.82
N PHE A 79 20.91 15.73 4.50
CA PHE A 79 20.25 15.16 3.34
C PHE A 79 19.67 16.25 2.43
N GLY A 80 19.37 15.89 1.18
CA GLY A 80 18.53 16.67 0.28
C GLY A 80 17.67 15.75 -0.59
N VAL A 81 16.56 16.27 -1.10
CA VAL A 81 15.64 15.54 -2.00
C VAL A 81 15.52 16.29 -3.32
N TYR A 82 15.51 15.55 -4.42
CA TYR A 82 15.36 16.09 -5.77
C TYR A 82 14.48 15.17 -6.62
N HIS A 83 13.72 15.71 -7.56
CA HIS A 83 12.83 14.94 -8.45
C HIS A 83 13.28 15.11 -9.91
N PRO A 84 14.13 14.21 -10.45
CA PRO A 84 14.50 14.25 -11.88
C PRO A 84 13.26 14.17 -12.76
N LEU A 85 13.19 15.01 -13.79
CA LEU A 85 12.01 15.10 -14.63
C LEU A 85 11.91 13.90 -15.58
N VAL A 86 10.75 13.26 -15.66
CA VAL A 86 10.44 12.26 -16.69
C VAL A 86 9.62 12.89 -17.81
N ILE A 87 10.04 12.67 -19.06
CA ILE A 87 9.35 13.12 -20.28
C ILE A 87 9.12 11.96 -21.26
N ASN A 88 8.23 12.13 -22.22
CA ASN A 88 8.08 11.18 -23.34
C ASN A 88 9.23 11.34 -24.35
N GLU A 89 9.69 10.24 -24.93
CA GLU A 89 10.63 10.24 -26.05
C GLU A 89 10.17 11.14 -27.21
N GLY A 90 11.09 11.90 -27.78
CA GLY A 90 10.82 12.87 -28.85
C GLY A 90 10.13 14.16 -28.39
N THR A 91 9.87 14.34 -27.09
CA THR A 91 9.34 15.61 -26.52
C THR A 91 10.45 16.45 -25.89
N GLN A 92 10.12 17.68 -25.50
CA GLN A 92 10.97 18.56 -24.70
C GLN A 92 10.23 18.99 -23.43
N PRO A 93 10.93 19.23 -22.30
CA PRO A 93 10.32 19.78 -21.10
C PRO A 93 9.55 21.09 -21.37
N ALA A 94 8.44 21.29 -20.66
CA ALA A 94 7.69 22.55 -20.71
C ALA A 94 8.49 23.71 -20.10
N ILE A 95 9.28 23.40 -19.06
CA ILE A 95 10.32 24.25 -18.47
C ILE A 95 11.52 23.33 -18.21
N LYS A 96 12.74 23.80 -18.48
CA LYS A 96 13.98 23.04 -18.20
C LYS A 96 14.05 22.67 -16.70
N PRO A 97 14.53 21.46 -16.34
CA PRO A 97 14.73 21.12 -14.93
C PRO A 97 15.68 22.08 -14.21
N VAL A 98 15.46 22.26 -12.92
CA VAL A 98 16.37 22.99 -12.03
C VAL A 98 17.65 22.18 -11.85
N ILE A 99 18.81 22.82 -12.02
CA ILE A 99 20.11 22.17 -11.82
C ILE A 99 20.39 22.13 -10.31
N PRO A 100 20.47 20.94 -9.67
CA PRO A 100 20.71 20.84 -8.24
C PRO A 100 22.18 21.15 -7.90
N THR A 101 22.43 21.76 -6.74
CA THR A 101 23.81 21.92 -6.23
C THR A 101 24.14 20.74 -5.32
N LEU A 102 24.96 19.80 -5.80
CA LEU A 102 25.42 18.66 -5.00
C LEU A 102 26.62 19.05 -4.10
N PRO A 103 26.61 18.72 -2.80
CA PRO A 103 27.77 18.88 -1.93
C PRO A 103 28.97 18.01 -2.38
N GLN A 104 30.19 18.43 -2.01
CA GLN A 104 31.40 17.68 -2.35
C GLN A 104 31.38 16.29 -1.71
N ASN A 105 31.69 15.25 -2.49
CA ASN A 105 31.61 13.84 -2.07
C ASN A 105 30.20 13.37 -1.66
N ALA A 106 29.13 14.08 -2.04
CA ALA A 106 27.77 13.65 -1.74
C ALA A 106 27.42 12.31 -2.42
N VAL A 107 26.75 11.45 -1.68
CA VAL A 107 26.29 10.13 -2.17
C VAL A 107 24.83 10.25 -2.58
N VAL A 108 24.56 10.06 -3.87
CA VAL A 108 23.21 10.11 -4.45
C VAL A 108 22.66 8.70 -4.61
N GLY A 109 21.45 8.46 -4.12
CA GLY A 109 20.63 7.28 -4.46
C GLY A 109 19.43 7.69 -5.30
N LEU A 110 18.99 6.81 -6.21
CA LEU A 110 17.81 6.99 -7.05
C LEU A 110 16.77 5.89 -6.81
N TRP A 111 15.49 6.27 -6.82
CA TRP A 111 14.33 5.37 -6.77
C TRP A 111 13.35 5.75 -7.88
N VAL A 112 12.89 4.74 -8.62
CA VAL A 112 11.93 4.89 -9.74
C VAL A 112 10.60 4.26 -9.32
N ARG A 113 9.49 4.95 -9.59
CA ARG A 113 8.13 4.47 -9.31
C ARG A 113 7.24 4.62 -10.54
N ALA A 114 6.68 3.50 -11.01
CA ALA A 114 5.73 3.47 -12.12
C ALA A 114 4.31 3.19 -11.60
N LYS A 115 3.30 3.72 -12.30
CA LYS A 115 1.88 3.33 -12.14
C LYS A 115 1.48 2.18 -13.07
N ALA A 116 2.41 1.73 -13.92
CA ALA A 116 2.25 0.66 -14.89
C ALA A 116 2.59 -0.72 -14.31
N ASN A 117 2.35 -1.80 -15.06
CA ASN A 117 2.57 -3.18 -14.57
C ASN A 117 4.04 -3.53 -14.32
N SER A 118 4.95 -2.96 -15.12
CA SER A 118 6.39 -3.16 -14.94
C SER A 118 7.20 -1.94 -15.39
N ILE A 119 8.44 -1.88 -14.92
CA ILE A 119 9.41 -0.84 -15.27
C ILE A 119 10.78 -1.47 -15.51
N THR A 120 11.30 -1.30 -16.73
CA THR A 120 12.67 -1.67 -17.12
C THR A 120 13.50 -0.41 -17.26
N LEU A 121 14.70 -0.40 -16.69
CA LEU A 121 15.64 0.71 -16.82
C LEU A 121 16.67 0.39 -17.91
N ILE A 122 16.96 1.35 -18.79
CA ILE A 122 18.03 1.28 -19.81
C ILE A 122 18.92 2.53 -19.77
N GLY A 123 19.97 2.58 -20.59
CA GLY A 123 20.94 3.67 -20.57
C GLY A 123 22.00 3.44 -19.48
N SER A 124 22.24 4.45 -18.63
CA SER A 124 23.31 4.39 -17.60
C SER A 124 22.87 3.65 -16.34
N THR A 125 22.70 2.33 -16.44
CA THR A 125 22.11 1.46 -15.39
C THR A 125 23.13 0.69 -14.54
N GLN A 126 24.42 0.99 -14.62
CA GLN A 126 25.49 0.19 -14.02
C GLN A 126 25.43 0.08 -12.48
N THR A 127 24.76 1.02 -11.81
CA THR A 127 24.53 1.01 -10.35
C THR A 127 23.11 0.60 -9.97
N CYS A 128 22.29 0.15 -10.92
CA CYS A 128 20.88 -0.13 -10.74
C CYS A 128 20.57 -1.60 -10.42
N VAL A 129 19.68 -1.81 -9.46
CA VAL A 129 19.08 -3.10 -9.12
C VAL A 129 17.56 -2.90 -9.06
N GLY A 130 16.86 -3.49 -10.04
CA GLY A 130 15.43 -3.25 -10.25
C GLY A 130 15.13 -1.77 -10.48
N ALA A 131 14.12 -1.25 -9.77
CA ALA A 131 13.68 0.14 -9.86
C ALA A 131 14.45 1.11 -8.93
N SER A 132 15.71 0.80 -8.59
CA SER A 132 16.56 1.66 -7.74
C SER A 132 18.01 1.65 -8.19
N CYS A 133 18.74 2.75 -8.01
CA CYS A 133 20.15 2.87 -8.38
C CYS A 133 20.99 3.48 -7.25
N ASN A 134 22.19 2.92 -7.06
CA ASN A 134 23.16 3.27 -6.02
C ASN A 134 22.65 3.18 -4.56
N ALA A 135 21.46 2.62 -4.34
CA ALA A 135 20.80 2.56 -3.03
C ALA A 135 21.65 1.85 -1.94
N TYR A 136 22.39 0.80 -2.30
CA TYR A 136 23.30 0.10 -1.37
C TYR A 136 24.44 1.00 -0.90
N ALA A 137 25.12 1.70 -1.82
CA ALA A 137 26.19 2.63 -1.46
C ALA A 137 25.66 3.83 -0.66
N PHE A 138 24.47 4.33 -0.99
CA PHE A 138 23.77 5.37 -0.22
C PHE A 138 23.54 4.92 1.23
N PHE A 139 22.88 3.78 1.47
CA PHE A 139 22.59 3.33 2.84
C PHE A 139 23.86 2.97 3.61
N ASN A 140 24.88 2.41 2.96
CA ASN A 140 26.18 2.15 3.61
C ASN A 140 26.91 3.43 4.01
N ALA A 141 26.91 4.47 3.16
CA ALA A 141 27.53 5.76 3.47
C ALA A 141 26.84 6.45 4.66
N VAL A 142 25.51 6.36 4.72
CA VAL A 142 24.72 6.83 5.87
C VAL A 142 25.04 6.02 7.13
N GLN A 143 25.10 4.69 7.05
CA GLN A 143 25.44 3.83 8.20
C GLN A 143 26.84 4.12 8.75
N ALA A 144 27.85 4.23 7.88
CA ALA A 144 29.23 4.53 8.28
C ALA A 144 29.37 5.89 8.99
N ALA A 145 28.51 6.86 8.67
CA ALA A 145 28.47 8.17 9.33
C ALA A 145 27.63 8.18 10.64
N ASP A 146 26.74 7.19 10.84
CA ASP A 146 25.97 7.00 12.08
C ASP A 146 26.79 6.32 13.20
N GLU A 147 27.64 5.33 12.84
CA GLU A 147 28.48 4.59 13.80
C GLU A 147 29.43 5.49 14.61
N GLY A 148 29.74 6.70 14.10
CA GLY A 148 30.45 7.77 14.80
C GLY A 148 29.57 8.75 15.60
N GLN A 149 28.37 8.35 16.04
CA GLN A 149 27.34 9.19 16.69
C GLN A 149 26.94 10.43 15.85
N GLY A 150 27.00 10.30 14.52
CA GLY A 150 27.10 11.46 13.64
C GLY A 150 25.78 12.03 13.10
N ILE A 151 24.81 11.17 12.76
CA ILE A 151 23.61 11.60 12.03
C ILE A 151 22.46 11.77 13.02
N VAL A 152 22.00 13.00 13.19
CA VAL A 152 20.76 13.27 13.95
C VAL A 152 19.56 12.95 13.06
N ILE A 153 19.29 11.65 12.85
CA ILE A 153 17.97 11.21 12.41
C ILE A 153 17.03 11.50 13.61
N PRO A 154 16.04 12.41 13.50
CA PRO A 154 15.18 12.76 14.62
C PRO A 154 14.49 11.51 15.17
N PRO A 155 14.40 11.31 16.50
CA PRO A 155 13.65 10.19 17.04
C PRO A 155 12.21 10.24 16.52
N VAL A 156 11.62 9.08 16.24
CA VAL A 156 10.21 9.00 15.83
C VAL A 156 9.36 9.73 16.87
N GLY A 157 8.78 10.85 16.46
CA GLY A 157 8.01 11.73 17.34
C GLY A 157 6.76 11.06 17.88
N ASN A 158 6.05 11.73 18.78
CA ASN A 158 4.76 11.26 19.27
C ASN A 158 3.60 11.96 18.56
N ASP A 159 2.49 11.24 18.41
CA ASP A 159 1.20 11.82 18.04
C ASP A 159 0.62 12.68 19.19
N LYS A 160 -0.50 13.35 18.91
CA LYS A 160 -1.26 14.18 19.89
C LYS A 160 -1.76 13.40 21.11
N MET A 161 -1.67 12.07 21.13
CA MET A 161 -2.02 11.19 22.26
C MET A 161 -0.78 10.66 22.99
N GLY A 162 0.42 11.13 22.66
CA GLY A 162 1.68 10.72 23.29
C GLY A 162 2.24 9.37 22.80
N ARG A 163 1.71 8.83 21.69
CA ARG A 163 2.09 7.52 21.13
C ARG A 163 3.14 7.72 20.03
N PRO A 164 4.20 6.89 19.96
CA PRO A 164 5.18 6.99 18.89
C PRO A 164 4.53 6.88 17.50
N CYS A 165 4.84 7.84 16.64
CA CYS A 165 4.23 8.01 15.34
C CYS A 165 4.38 6.78 14.43
N PRO A 166 3.42 6.53 13.53
CA PRO A 166 3.57 5.53 12.50
C PRO A 166 4.82 5.78 11.64
N THR A 167 5.48 4.71 11.22
CA THR A 167 6.64 4.79 10.31
C THR A 167 6.32 4.16 8.96
N THR A 168 7.05 4.60 7.95
CA THR A 168 6.65 4.60 6.54
C THR A 168 6.84 3.28 5.78
N ARG A 169 7.27 2.19 6.43
CA ARG A 169 7.09 0.83 5.90
C ARG A 169 5.65 0.33 6.00
N PHE A 170 4.85 0.95 6.87
CA PHE A 170 3.50 0.49 7.20
C PHE A 170 2.39 1.35 6.57
N PHE A 171 2.75 2.48 5.95
CA PHE A 171 1.86 3.44 5.29
C PHE A 171 2.51 3.91 3.99
N GLY A 172 1.75 3.97 2.89
CA GLY A 172 2.26 4.34 1.56
C GLY A 172 2.58 5.83 1.33
N VAL A 173 3.15 6.51 2.33
CA VAL A 173 3.40 7.97 2.40
C VAL A 173 4.75 8.19 3.14
N VAL A 174 5.46 9.31 3.10
CA VAL A 174 5.17 10.64 2.52
C VAL A 174 6.10 11.00 1.34
N ALA A 175 6.84 10.04 0.79
CA ALA A 175 7.61 10.23 -0.43
C ALA A 175 6.69 10.44 -1.63
N GLN A 176 6.58 11.66 -2.16
CA GLN A 176 5.77 11.99 -3.35
C GLN A 176 6.51 12.85 -4.37
N THR A 177 6.85 12.22 -5.49
CA THR A 177 7.35 12.85 -6.71
C THR A 177 6.19 13.49 -7.45
N THR A 178 6.31 14.76 -7.86
CA THR A 178 5.22 15.50 -8.51
C THR A 178 5.73 16.29 -9.73
N TYR A 179 4.97 16.25 -10.83
CA TYR A 179 5.22 17.01 -12.05
C TYR A 179 3.99 17.82 -12.48
N LEU A 180 4.22 18.84 -13.30
CA LEU A 180 3.17 19.65 -13.94
C LEU A 180 3.06 19.21 -15.41
N GLN A 181 1.88 18.79 -15.85
CA GLN A 181 1.56 18.42 -17.23
C GLN A 181 0.84 19.58 -17.92
N THR A 182 1.39 20.11 -19.02
CA THR A 182 0.72 21.14 -19.82
C THR A 182 -0.37 20.54 -20.71
N LYS A 183 -1.27 21.39 -21.23
CA LYS A 183 -2.24 20.98 -22.26
C LYS A 183 -1.60 20.39 -23.54
N GLY A 184 -0.35 20.75 -23.83
CA GLY A 184 0.42 20.20 -24.95
C GLY A 184 1.11 18.86 -24.66
N GLY A 185 0.87 18.24 -23.50
CA GLY A 185 1.49 16.96 -23.12
C GLY A 185 2.97 17.06 -22.70
N GLN A 186 3.51 18.28 -22.55
CA GLN A 186 4.87 18.49 -22.03
C GLN A 186 4.86 18.57 -20.50
N PHE A 187 5.98 18.21 -19.87
CA PHE A 187 6.10 18.13 -18.41
C PHE A 187 7.14 19.11 -17.84
N ALA A 188 6.98 19.50 -16.58
CA ALA A 188 7.95 20.26 -15.78
C ALA A 188 7.96 19.78 -14.31
N GLN A 189 9.02 20.08 -13.56
CA GLN A 189 9.07 19.86 -12.11
C GLN A 189 8.04 20.74 -11.39
N ALA A 190 7.44 20.26 -10.30
CA ALA A 190 6.31 20.89 -9.63
C ALA A 190 6.65 22.00 -8.61
N THR A 191 7.69 22.78 -8.89
CA THR A 191 8.11 23.93 -8.05
C THR A 191 7.13 25.09 -8.13
N GLU A 192 7.13 25.98 -7.13
CA GLU A 192 6.31 27.20 -7.11
C GLU A 192 6.61 28.11 -8.33
N ALA A 193 7.90 28.27 -8.68
CA ALA A 193 8.30 29.03 -9.86
C ALA A 193 7.68 28.47 -11.16
N ASN A 194 7.64 27.15 -11.31
CA ASN A 194 7.06 26.51 -12.49
C ASN A 194 5.52 26.57 -12.48
N ARG A 195 4.88 26.54 -11.31
CA ARG A 195 3.43 26.74 -11.17
C ARG A 195 3.01 28.17 -11.55
N ASN A 196 3.82 29.16 -11.18
CA ASN A 196 3.58 30.57 -11.52
C ASN A 196 3.86 30.87 -13.00
N ALA A 197 4.83 30.19 -13.62
CA ALA A 197 5.12 30.32 -15.05
C ALA A 197 4.10 29.61 -15.95
N LEU A 198 3.65 28.39 -15.59
CA LEU A 198 2.68 27.62 -16.36
C LEU A 198 1.25 28.09 -16.05
N LYS A 199 0.69 28.98 -16.87
CA LYS A 199 -0.67 29.53 -16.66
C LYS A 199 -1.80 28.48 -16.68
N GLN A 200 -1.58 27.29 -17.27
CA GLN A 200 -2.54 26.18 -17.28
C GLN A 200 -1.80 24.82 -17.30
N PHE A 201 -1.97 24.03 -16.24
CA PHE A 201 -1.41 22.68 -16.10
C PHE A 201 -2.36 21.75 -15.33
N ALA A 202 -2.15 20.45 -15.45
CA ALA A 202 -2.62 19.44 -14.51
C ALA A 202 -1.45 18.96 -13.65
N GLU A 203 -1.65 18.83 -12.34
CA GLU A 203 -0.63 18.34 -11.41
C GLU A 203 -0.72 16.81 -11.26
N ILE A 204 0.41 16.11 -11.44
CA ILE A 204 0.47 14.64 -11.41
C ILE A 204 1.49 14.16 -10.36
N SER A 205 1.11 13.17 -9.54
CA SER A 205 1.93 12.64 -8.44
C SER A 205 2.14 11.13 -8.53
N SER A 206 3.26 10.65 -7.99
CA SER A 206 3.60 9.24 -7.83
C SER A 206 2.72 8.51 -6.80
N GLY A 207 2.08 9.23 -5.88
CA GLY A 207 1.10 8.66 -4.94
C GLY A 207 -0.20 8.20 -5.62
N SER A 208 -0.89 7.20 -5.04
CA SER A 208 -2.30 6.94 -5.34
C SER A 208 -3.20 7.92 -4.59
N ASP A 209 -4.49 8.02 -4.94
CA ASP A 209 -5.40 8.98 -4.28
C ASP A 209 -5.56 8.73 -2.78
N ASN A 210 -5.33 7.49 -2.34
CA ASN A 210 -5.33 7.12 -0.94
C ASN A 210 -4.10 7.68 -0.18
N VAL A 211 -2.98 7.95 -0.86
CA VAL A 211 -1.79 8.60 -0.29
C VAL A 211 -2.08 10.05 0.14
N ARG A 212 -2.94 10.77 -0.61
CA ARG A 212 -3.42 12.11 -0.18
C ARG A 212 -4.26 12.03 1.11
N LYS A 213 -5.06 10.97 1.27
CA LYS A 213 -5.86 10.74 2.48
C LYS A 213 -5.00 10.34 3.68
N SER A 214 -3.95 9.53 3.50
CA SER A 214 -3.06 9.17 4.61
C SER A 214 -2.08 10.30 5.00
N ALA A 215 -1.71 11.19 4.08
CA ALA A 215 -1.04 12.46 4.42
C ALA A 215 -1.96 13.40 5.25
N LEU A 216 -3.29 13.37 5.04
CA LEU A 216 -4.26 14.08 5.88
C LEU A 216 -4.36 13.44 7.27
N PHE A 217 -4.31 12.10 7.35
CA PHE A 217 -4.31 11.33 8.59
C PHE A 217 -3.06 11.59 9.46
N GLU A 218 -1.87 11.67 8.88
CA GLU A 218 -0.65 12.03 9.64
C GLU A 218 -0.74 13.44 10.24
N ARG A 219 -1.27 14.42 9.49
CA ARG A 219 -1.58 15.77 10.00
C ARG A 219 -2.66 15.75 11.10
N ALA A 220 -3.64 14.85 11.00
CA ALA A 220 -4.64 14.64 12.04
C ALA A 220 -4.01 14.07 13.33
N LEU A 221 -3.09 13.10 13.22
CA LEU A 221 -2.29 12.60 14.36
C LEU A 221 -1.29 13.63 14.90
N GLY A 222 -0.84 14.59 14.09
CA GLY A 222 0.25 15.52 14.45
C GLY A 222 1.65 14.96 14.17
N CYS A 223 1.73 13.87 13.42
CA CYS A 223 3.00 13.22 13.08
C CYS A 223 3.68 13.93 11.90
N THR A 224 5.01 14.01 11.98
CA THR A 224 5.86 14.59 10.93
C THR A 224 6.81 13.50 10.42
N PRO A 225 6.83 13.19 9.10
CA PRO A 225 7.78 12.24 8.53
C PRO A 225 9.20 12.82 8.52
N LEU A 226 10.21 11.98 8.28
CA LEU A 226 11.54 12.48 8.00
C LEU A 226 11.56 13.23 6.66
N GLN A 227 11.94 14.50 6.71
CA GLN A 227 12.07 15.38 5.55
C GLN A 227 13.45 16.00 5.47
N ALA A 228 13.85 16.40 4.27
CA ALA A 228 15.05 17.18 4.00
C ALA A 228 14.74 18.28 2.96
N PRO A 229 15.61 19.30 2.80
CA PRO A 229 15.39 20.38 1.85
C PRO A 229 15.24 19.89 0.40
N SER A 230 14.33 20.54 -0.33
CA SER A 230 14.23 20.44 -1.78
C SER A 230 15.47 21.05 -2.43
N MET A 231 16.15 20.28 -3.29
CA MET A 231 17.22 20.79 -4.16
C MET A 231 16.69 21.42 -5.45
N MET A 232 15.36 21.64 -5.55
CA MET A 232 14.71 22.29 -6.69
C MET A 232 14.22 23.71 -6.36
N GLU A 233 13.98 24.02 -5.08
CA GLU A 233 13.45 25.33 -4.63
C GLU A 233 13.71 25.55 -3.13
N GLN A 234 13.92 26.80 -2.71
CA GLN A 234 14.27 27.13 -1.34
C GLN A 234 13.06 27.03 -0.40
N GLY A 235 13.32 26.69 0.88
CA GLY A 235 12.30 26.66 1.94
C GLY A 235 11.32 25.47 1.91
N VAL A 236 11.23 24.74 0.79
CA VAL A 236 10.39 23.53 0.69
C VAL A 236 11.10 22.32 1.28
N MET A 237 10.42 21.62 2.18
CA MET A 237 10.86 20.36 2.78
C MET A 237 10.13 19.19 2.14
N LEU A 238 10.87 18.15 1.75
CA LEU A 238 10.37 16.96 1.06
C LEU A 238 10.76 15.69 1.82
N SER A 239 9.87 14.70 1.80
CA SER A 239 10.15 13.31 2.23
C SER A 239 10.55 12.48 1.01
N SER A 240 11.41 11.47 1.21
CA SER A 240 11.82 10.52 0.16
C SER A 240 11.76 9.07 0.66
N MET A 241 11.78 8.11 -0.26
CA MET A 241 11.82 6.67 0.04
C MET A 241 13.05 6.29 0.88
N ALA A 242 14.18 6.98 0.68
CA ALA A 242 15.38 6.73 1.46
C ALA A 242 15.26 7.31 2.88
N LEU A 243 14.76 8.54 3.02
CA LEU A 243 14.49 9.14 4.33
C LEU A 243 13.46 8.32 5.12
N ASN A 244 12.41 7.86 4.45
CA ASN A 244 11.45 6.90 4.97
C ASN A 244 12.15 5.64 5.53
N GLU A 245 13.01 4.99 4.76
CA GLU A 245 13.74 3.80 5.21
C GLU A 245 14.71 4.06 6.36
N LEU A 246 15.38 5.22 6.39
CA LEU A 246 16.24 5.62 7.51
C LEU A 246 15.44 5.86 8.81
N PHE A 247 14.26 6.49 8.71
CA PHE A 247 13.36 6.72 9.83
C PHE A 247 12.75 5.40 10.36
N ASN A 248 12.46 4.44 9.48
CA ASN A 248 11.96 3.10 9.83
C ASN A 248 12.96 2.27 10.65
N ASN A 249 14.26 2.38 10.36
CA ASN A 249 15.27 1.42 10.85
C ASN A 249 15.97 1.83 12.16
N GLN A 250 15.50 2.88 12.85
CA GLN A 250 16.22 3.46 13.99
C GLN A 250 16.49 2.47 15.17
N PRO A 251 17.67 2.57 15.83
CA PRO A 251 17.96 1.86 17.07
C PRO A 251 16.98 2.14 18.22
N SER A 252 16.35 3.32 18.24
CA SER A 252 15.32 3.73 19.21
C SER A 252 14.12 2.76 19.22
N LEU A 253 13.67 2.34 18.03
CA LEU A 253 12.56 1.41 17.83
C LEU A 253 12.94 -0.03 18.19
N ASN A 254 14.22 -0.39 18.05
CA ASN A 254 14.72 -1.76 18.23
C ASN A 254 15.21 -2.08 19.66
N LYS A 255 15.57 -1.08 20.47
CA LYS A 255 16.02 -1.25 21.87
C LYS A 255 14.96 -1.83 22.84
N ALA A 256 13.71 -2.00 22.42
CA ALA A 256 12.59 -2.36 23.31
C ALA A 256 12.30 -3.87 23.48
N ASN A 257 12.97 -4.78 22.76
CA ASN A 257 12.69 -6.22 22.82
C ASN A 257 13.36 -6.94 24.02
N THR A 258 13.22 -6.38 25.23
CA THR A 258 13.63 -7.04 26.48
C THR A 258 12.58 -6.95 27.58
N TYR A 259 12.01 -8.10 27.97
CA TYR A 259 11.16 -8.24 29.16
C TYR A 259 12.02 -8.54 30.42
N ARG A 260 11.47 -8.26 31.62
CA ARG A 260 12.17 -8.29 32.92
C ARG A 260 11.55 -9.31 33.89
N ARG A 261 11.55 -10.60 33.54
CA ARG A 261 11.08 -11.69 34.41
C ARG A 261 12.06 -11.94 35.56
N GLY A 262 11.63 -11.69 36.80
CA GLY A 262 12.45 -11.93 38.00
C GLY A 262 13.68 -11.03 38.08
N GLY A 263 13.51 -9.74 37.85
CA GLY A 263 14.57 -8.71 37.95
C GLY A 263 15.58 -8.68 36.80
N ARG A 264 15.92 -9.83 36.21
CA ARG A 264 16.85 -9.97 35.07
C ARG A 264 16.17 -9.59 33.75
N LYS A 265 16.85 -8.79 32.91
CA LYS A 265 16.44 -8.55 31.52
C LYS A 265 16.75 -9.79 30.66
N ARG A 266 15.84 -10.19 29.76
CA ARG A 266 16.07 -11.20 28.72
C ARG A 266 15.72 -10.63 27.34
N ARG A 267 16.49 -10.97 26.30
CA ARG A 267 16.08 -10.75 24.90
C ARG A 267 14.91 -11.69 24.56
N VAL A 268 13.99 -11.20 23.73
CA VAL A 268 13.00 -12.06 23.07
C VAL A 268 13.72 -12.86 21.97
N GLY A 269 13.62 -14.18 22.03
CA GLY A 269 14.19 -15.14 21.10
C GLY A 269 13.44 -16.47 21.24
N GLY A 270 13.48 -17.30 20.19
CA GLY A 270 12.59 -18.46 20.04
C GLY A 270 12.57 -19.44 21.23
N ASN A 271 11.44 -20.14 21.37
CA ASN A 271 11.11 -21.05 22.48
C ASN A 271 10.75 -20.40 23.84
N PHE A 272 9.96 -19.31 23.82
CA PHE A 272 8.92 -19.18 24.85
C PHE A 272 7.84 -20.22 24.56
N GLY A 273 7.62 -21.12 25.52
CA GLY A 273 7.25 -22.49 25.20
C GLY A 273 5.78 -22.86 25.39
N LYS A 274 5.26 -23.68 24.45
CA LYS A 274 4.41 -24.89 24.67
C LYS A 274 3.26 -24.82 25.70
N ARG A 275 2.76 -23.64 26.09
CA ARG A 275 1.73 -23.46 27.14
C ARG A 275 0.69 -22.38 26.86
N SER A 276 0.68 -21.76 25.67
CA SER A 276 -0.57 -21.15 25.18
C SER A 276 -1.51 -22.29 24.85
N SER A 277 -2.54 -22.51 25.67
CA SER A 277 -3.61 -23.45 25.37
C SER A 277 -4.35 -23.00 24.10
N HIS A 278 -4.82 -23.96 23.31
CA HIS A 278 -5.76 -23.66 22.22
C HIS A 278 -7.11 -23.15 22.76
N LEU A 279 -7.42 -23.54 24.00
CA LEU A 279 -8.53 -23.06 24.79
C LEU A 279 -8.29 -21.63 25.26
N SER A 280 -9.23 -20.74 24.91
CA SER A 280 -9.45 -19.43 25.51
C SER A 280 -9.77 -19.52 27.01
N GLY A 281 -9.80 -18.39 27.72
CA GLY A 281 -10.18 -18.36 29.16
C GLY A 281 -11.60 -18.84 29.45
N SER A 282 -12.48 -18.91 28.45
CA SER A 282 -13.82 -19.50 28.52
C SER A 282 -13.86 -20.99 28.16
N GLY A 283 -12.71 -21.64 27.94
CA GLY A 283 -12.62 -23.06 27.61
C GLY A 283 -12.95 -23.41 26.15
N VAL A 284 -13.06 -22.42 25.25
CA VAL A 284 -13.38 -22.64 23.83
C VAL A 284 -12.09 -22.69 23.01
N ASP A 285 -11.92 -23.75 22.20
CA ASP A 285 -10.83 -23.84 21.23
C ASP A 285 -11.12 -22.96 20.00
N CYS A 286 -10.48 -21.79 19.95
CA CYS A 286 -10.71 -20.85 18.85
C CYS A 286 -10.10 -21.33 17.51
N LEU A 287 -9.15 -22.27 17.52
CA LEU A 287 -8.62 -22.91 16.31
C LEU A 287 -9.59 -23.98 15.79
N ALA A 288 -10.29 -24.71 16.67
CA ALA A 288 -11.39 -25.57 16.25
C ALA A 288 -12.53 -24.76 15.63
N VAL A 289 -12.90 -23.62 16.21
CA VAL A 289 -13.89 -22.69 15.61
C VAL A 289 -13.39 -22.08 14.30
N ALA A 290 -12.08 -21.79 14.16
CA ALA A 290 -11.50 -21.26 12.92
C ALA A 290 -11.48 -22.28 11.77
N ASN A 291 -11.38 -23.57 12.09
CA ASN A 291 -11.33 -24.67 11.12
C ASN A 291 -12.70 -25.34 10.88
N ALA A 292 -13.74 -24.93 11.61
CA ALA A 292 -15.10 -25.38 11.35
C ALA A 292 -15.57 -24.84 9.97
N PRO A 293 -16.27 -25.66 9.15
CA PRO A 293 -16.89 -25.14 7.95
C PRO A 293 -17.90 -24.04 8.32
N PRO A 294 -18.05 -22.98 7.51
CA PRO A 294 -19.07 -21.97 7.76
C PRO A 294 -20.47 -22.63 7.78
N PRO A 295 -21.39 -22.16 8.65
CA PRO A 295 -22.73 -22.73 8.73
C PRO A 295 -23.43 -22.64 7.37
N ALA A 296 -24.14 -23.72 6.99
CA ALA A 296 -24.84 -23.84 5.72
C ALA A 296 -26.14 -23.02 5.71
N GLY A 297 -26.01 -21.69 5.74
CA GLY A 297 -27.05 -20.74 5.33
C GLY A 297 -26.85 -20.29 3.88
N ASP A 298 -27.78 -19.50 3.36
CA ASP A 298 -27.71 -18.95 2.00
C ASP A 298 -26.47 -18.05 1.82
N VAL A 299 -25.44 -18.61 1.18
CA VAL A 299 -24.31 -17.83 0.66
C VAL A 299 -24.78 -17.12 -0.60
N ASP A 300 -25.21 -15.87 -0.44
CA ASP A 300 -25.56 -14.97 -1.54
C ASP A 300 -24.42 -14.91 -2.57
N ASN A 301 -24.58 -15.69 -3.65
CA ASN A 301 -23.61 -15.83 -4.73
C ASN A 301 -23.86 -14.83 -5.88
N THR A 302 -24.84 -13.93 -5.73
CA THR A 302 -25.31 -13.08 -6.82
C THR A 302 -24.26 -12.04 -7.25
N THR A 303 -24.38 -11.56 -8.48
CA THR A 303 -23.58 -10.44 -8.99
C THR A 303 -24.51 -9.29 -9.37
N VAL A 304 -24.32 -8.14 -8.72
CA VAL A 304 -25.16 -6.94 -8.91
C VAL A 304 -24.45 -6.00 -9.87
N ASN A 305 -25.11 -5.61 -10.96
CA ASN A 305 -24.55 -4.64 -11.90
C ASN A 305 -24.62 -3.23 -11.31
N THR A 306 -23.47 -2.58 -11.12
CA THR A 306 -23.39 -1.20 -10.62
C THR A 306 -22.80 -0.28 -11.70
N ARG A 307 -22.98 1.04 -11.56
CA ARG A 307 -22.32 2.05 -12.42
C ARG A 307 -20.77 2.00 -12.40
N PHE A 308 -20.18 1.22 -11.50
CA PHE A 308 -18.73 1.07 -11.33
C PHE A 308 -18.20 -0.28 -11.86
N GLY A 309 -19.09 -1.14 -12.39
CA GLY A 309 -18.81 -2.52 -12.79
C GLY A 309 -19.66 -3.55 -12.03
N PRO A 310 -19.59 -4.83 -12.39
CA PRO A 310 -20.28 -5.91 -11.68
C PRO A 310 -19.72 -6.08 -10.26
N LEU A 311 -20.58 -6.10 -9.26
CA LEU A 311 -20.26 -6.34 -7.85
C LEU A 311 -20.60 -7.80 -7.50
N SER A 312 -19.60 -8.68 -7.47
CA SER A 312 -19.77 -10.11 -7.17
C SER A 312 -19.88 -10.38 -5.67
N ALA A 313 -20.30 -11.59 -5.32
CA ALA A 313 -20.29 -12.08 -3.94
C ALA A 313 -18.89 -12.01 -3.29
N VAL A 314 -17.83 -12.28 -4.05
CA VAL A 314 -16.44 -12.24 -3.56
C VAL A 314 -15.99 -10.82 -3.25
N ASP A 315 -16.46 -9.84 -4.05
CA ASP A 315 -16.24 -8.42 -3.76
C ASP A 315 -16.95 -7.99 -2.46
N ARG A 316 -18.23 -8.38 -2.30
CA ARG A 316 -19.01 -8.09 -1.08
C ARG A 316 -18.38 -8.73 0.16
N GLU A 317 -17.91 -9.97 0.03
CA GLU A 317 -17.25 -10.71 1.11
C GLU A 317 -15.96 -10.05 1.59
N LEU A 318 -15.16 -9.44 0.70
CA LEU A 318 -13.96 -8.70 1.14
C LEU A 318 -14.33 -7.50 2.02
N VAL A 319 -15.31 -6.68 1.60
CA VAL A 319 -15.76 -5.52 2.40
C VAL A 319 -16.29 -5.98 3.75
N ARG A 320 -17.08 -7.06 3.78
CA ARG A 320 -17.59 -7.69 5.01
C ARG A 320 -16.47 -8.18 5.92
N LYS A 321 -15.43 -8.84 5.38
CA LYS A 321 -14.25 -9.28 6.15
C LYS A 321 -13.46 -8.11 6.74
N VAL A 322 -13.25 -7.02 5.99
CA VAL A 322 -12.54 -5.83 6.50
C VAL A 322 -13.35 -5.10 7.58
N ARG A 323 -14.68 -5.00 7.44
CA ARG A 323 -15.55 -4.50 8.52
C ARG A 323 -15.46 -5.36 9.77
N LEU A 324 -15.62 -6.68 9.61
CA LEU A 324 -15.50 -7.64 10.71
C LEU A 324 -14.14 -7.53 11.40
N ALA A 325 -13.05 -7.35 10.64
CA ALA A 325 -11.71 -7.15 11.17
C ALA A 325 -11.66 -5.93 12.11
N THR A 326 -12.08 -4.74 11.65
CA THR A 326 -12.11 -3.52 12.48
C THR A 326 -12.93 -3.67 13.78
N LEU A 327 -14.06 -4.37 13.73
CA LEU A 327 -14.96 -4.54 14.90
C LEU A 327 -14.29 -5.24 16.10
N TRP A 328 -13.19 -5.98 15.91
CA TRP A 328 -12.42 -6.59 17.01
C TRP A 328 -10.96 -6.15 17.07
N GLU A 329 -10.29 -5.91 15.93
CA GLU A 329 -8.88 -5.51 15.88
C GLU A 329 -8.68 -4.08 16.43
N LEU A 330 -9.60 -3.14 16.18
CA LEU A 330 -9.52 -1.78 16.72
C LEU A 330 -9.59 -1.75 18.26
N PRO A 331 -10.63 -2.31 18.93
CA PRO A 331 -10.69 -2.31 20.39
C PRO A 331 -9.56 -3.14 21.02
N MET A 332 -9.17 -4.29 20.45
CA MET A 332 -8.04 -5.06 20.99
C MET A 332 -6.69 -4.34 20.83
N ALA A 333 -6.48 -3.62 19.72
CA ALA A 333 -5.29 -2.80 19.54
C ALA A 333 -5.26 -1.65 20.55
N ARG A 334 -6.39 -0.96 20.78
CA ARG A 334 -6.53 0.05 21.83
C ARG A 334 -6.18 -0.51 23.21
N GLU A 335 -6.75 -1.66 23.59
CA GLU A 335 -6.43 -2.34 24.86
C GLU A 335 -4.93 -2.67 24.95
N ALA A 336 -4.34 -3.22 23.89
CA ALA A 336 -2.92 -3.56 23.85
C ALA A 336 -1.99 -2.34 24.00
N THR A 337 -2.38 -1.12 23.59
CA THR A 337 -1.58 0.09 23.88
C THR A 337 -1.35 0.31 25.38
N GLN A 338 -2.28 -0.14 26.22
CA GLN A 338 -2.26 0.00 27.68
C GLN A 338 -1.76 -1.27 28.38
N ARG A 339 -2.31 -2.43 28.00
CA ARG A 339 -2.15 -3.72 28.70
C ARG A 339 -0.92 -4.53 28.32
N ALA A 340 -0.37 -4.36 27.11
CA ALA A 340 0.75 -5.17 26.63
C ALA A 340 2.05 -4.96 27.43
N GLU A 341 2.85 -6.01 27.59
CA GLU A 341 4.08 -6.01 28.38
C GLU A 341 5.24 -5.36 27.63
N LEU A 342 5.49 -5.79 26.40
CA LEU A 342 6.56 -5.25 25.58
C LEU A 342 6.16 -3.88 25.03
N GLY A 343 7.03 -2.88 25.27
CA GLY A 343 6.90 -1.57 24.65
C GLY A 343 6.90 -1.60 23.11
N LYS A 344 7.39 -2.68 22.47
CA LYS A 344 7.24 -2.88 21.02
C LYS A 344 5.81 -3.27 20.64
N VAL A 345 5.15 -4.15 21.40
CA VAL A 345 3.72 -4.50 21.17
C VAL A 345 2.85 -3.25 21.35
N LYS A 346 3.03 -2.51 22.47
CA LYS A 346 2.33 -1.23 22.70
C LYS A 346 2.42 -0.25 21.52
N ARG A 347 3.61 -0.11 20.90
CA ARG A 347 3.81 0.75 19.72
C ARG A 347 3.11 0.22 18.47
N ILE A 348 3.25 -1.06 18.14
CA ILE A 348 2.59 -1.58 16.94
C ILE A 348 1.06 -1.55 17.09
N SER A 349 0.53 -1.77 18.29
CA SER A 349 -0.91 -1.70 18.55
C SER A 349 -1.45 -0.26 18.42
N ALA A 350 -0.66 0.76 18.78
CA ALA A 350 -1.05 2.15 18.52
C ALA A 350 -1.15 2.45 17.01
N ALA A 351 -0.21 1.93 16.21
CA ALA A 351 -0.27 2.05 14.76
C ALA A 351 -1.46 1.26 14.17
N ILE A 352 -1.73 0.03 14.64
CA ILE A 352 -2.84 -0.81 14.18
C ILE A 352 -4.19 -0.16 14.52
N GLU A 353 -4.38 0.36 15.73
CA GLU A 353 -5.62 1.05 16.12
C GLU A 353 -5.91 2.22 15.17
N ALA A 354 -4.91 3.07 14.91
CA ALA A 354 -5.08 4.23 14.06
C ALA A 354 -5.32 3.83 12.59
N GLN A 355 -4.67 2.77 12.08
CA GLN A 355 -4.93 2.22 10.74
C GLN A 355 -6.36 1.66 10.60
N HIS A 356 -6.90 1.01 11.64
CA HIS A 356 -8.28 0.50 11.58
C HIS A 356 -9.33 1.62 11.53
N VAL A 357 -9.11 2.77 12.16
CA VAL A 357 -9.99 3.95 11.99
C VAL A 357 -10.05 4.40 10.52
N PHE A 358 -8.91 4.36 9.82
CA PHE A 358 -8.85 4.67 8.39
C PHE A 358 -9.51 3.59 7.52
N LEU A 359 -9.31 2.30 7.84
CA LEU A 359 -9.98 1.19 7.17
C LEU A 359 -11.50 1.23 7.32
N ASP A 360 -12.02 1.59 8.50
CA ASP A 360 -13.46 1.73 8.72
C ASP A 360 -14.05 2.86 7.86
N THR A 361 -13.37 4.01 7.83
CA THR A 361 -13.72 5.13 6.94
C THR A 361 -13.71 4.72 5.46
N ALA A 362 -12.83 3.81 5.06
CA ALA A 362 -12.78 3.26 3.71
C ALA A 362 -13.92 2.25 3.43
N VAL A 363 -14.35 1.48 4.44
CA VAL A 363 -15.54 0.59 4.37
C VAL A 363 -16.81 1.43 4.23
N ASP A 364 -17.02 2.43 5.07
CA ASP A 364 -18.20 3.31 5.03
C ASP A 364 -18.31 4.01 3.66
N GLY A 365 -17.17 4.44 3.10
CA GLY A 365 -17.09 5.00 1.75
C GLY A 365 -17.48 4.03 0.63
N VAL A 366 -17.40 2.71 0.83
CA VAL A 366 -17.93 1.70 -0.10
C VAL A 366 -19.42 1.43 0.17
N VAL A 367 -19.82 1.31 1.43
CA VAL A 367 -21.24 1.12 1.85
C VAL A 367 -22.12 2.21 1.25
N HIS A 368 -21.76 3.49 1.41
CA HIS A 368 -22.51 4.62 0.85
C HIS A 368 -22.60 4.63 -0.69
N GLN A 369 -21.69 3.95 -1.38
CA GLN A 369 -21.68 3.87 -2.85
C GLN A 369 -22.36 2.62 -3.42
N MET A 370 -22.63 1.62 -2.58
CA MET A 370 -23.11 0.29 -3.01
C MET A 370 -24.34 -0.22 -2.25
N ALA A 371 -24.82 0.52 -1.25
CA ALA A 371 -25.96 0.14 -0.39
C ALA A 371 -25.80 -1.26 0.21
N MET A 372 -24.62 -1.53 0.79
CA MET A 372 -24.31 -2.82 1.39
C MET A 372 -24.62 -2.85 2.89
N ASP A 373 -25.50 -3.76 3.30
CA ASP A 373 -25.65 -4.11 4.71
C ASP A 373 -24.42 -4.85 5.22
N LEU A 374 -23.89 -4.42 6.37
CA LEU A 374 -22.68 -4.96 6.98
C LEU A 374 -22.88 -5.20 8.49
N PRO A 375 -22.15 -6.17 9.09
CA PRO A 375 -22.24 -6.44 10.51
C PRO A 375 -21.80 -5.25 11.37
N THR A 376 -22.41 -5.16 12.54
CA THR A 376 -22.17 -4.14 13.58
C THR A 376 -21.51 -4.72 14.84
N GLU A 377 -21.37 -6.04 14.93
CA GLU A 377 -20.66 -6.73 16.02
C GLU A 377 -19.70 -7.81 15.51
N PRO A 378 -18.66 -8.20 16.30
CA PRO A 378 -17.77 -9.31 15.95
C PRO A 378 -18.51 -10.64 15.90
N ASN A 379 -18.10 -11.53 15.00
CA ASN A 379 -18.67 -12.87 14.89
C ASN A 379 -18.15 -13.83 16.00
N THR A 380 -18.71 -15.04 16.10
CA THR A 380 -18.37 -16.05 17.12
C THR A 380 -16.87 -16.37 17.21
N LEU A 381 -16.17 -16.45 16.07
CA LEU A 381 -14.73 -16.72 16.03
C LEU A 381 -13.93 -15.55 16.62
N GLN A 382 -14.30 -14.32 16.27
CA GLN A 382 -13.65 -13.10 16.78
C GLN A 382 -13.95 -12.87 18.26
N LYS A 383 -15.17 -13.17 18.71
CA LYS A 383 -15.52 -13.21 20.14
C LYS A 383 -14.66 -14.22 20.90
N CYS A 384 -14.30 -15.35 20.28
CA CYS A 384 -13.33 -16.30 20.85
C CYS A 384 -11.91 -15.72 20.90
N PHE A 385 -11.43 -15.05 19.83
CA PHE A 385 -10.11 -14.40 19.82
C PHE A 385 -9.97 -13.33 20.92
N ILE A 386 -10.99 -12.48 21.09
CA ILE A 386 -11.07 -11.49 22.18
C ILE A 386 -10.95 -12.21 23.53
N ALA A 387 -11.74 -13.26 23.76
CA ALA A 387 -11.77 -14.00 25.03
C ALA A 387 -10.45 -14.74 25.35
N ASP A 388 -9.71 -15.24 24.35
CA ASP A 388 -8.37 -15.79 24.59
C ASP A 388 -7.38 -14.68 24.96
N ILE A 389 -7.30 -13.58 24.19
CA ILE A 389 -6.36 -12.48 24.49
C ILE A 389 -6.63 -11.90 25.89
N GLN A 390 -7.89 -11.61 26.21
CA GLN A 390 -8.27 -10.99 27.47
C GLN A 390 -8.12 -11.91 28.69
N ALA A 391 -7.97 -13.23 28.50
CA ALA A 391 -7.65 -14.16 29.57
C ALA A 391 -6.18 -14.15 30.01
N GLN A 392 -5.26 -13.68 29.14
CA GLN A 392 -3.83 -13.73 29.39
C GLN A 392 -3.30 -12.46 30.09
N SER A 393 -2.05 -12.50 30.58
CA SER A 393 -1.38 -11.34 31.17
C SER A 393 0.13 -11.34 30.90
N GLY A 394 0.78 -10.18 31.05
CA GLY A 394 2.21 -10.02 30.79
C GLY A 394 2.60 -10.46 29.38
N ILE A 395 3.72 -11.19 29.26
CA ILE A 395 4.22 -11.69 27.96
C ILE A 395 3.27 -12.68 27.26
N ASP A 396 2.39 -13.36 28.01
CA ASP A 396 1.44 -14.32 27.44
C ASP A 396 0.24 -13.60 26.78
N TYR A 397 -0.09 -12.38 27.23
CA TYR A 397 -1.00 -11.47 26.52
C TYR A 397 -0.41 -11.04 25.18
N ASP A 398 0.85 -10.59 25.18
CA ASP A 398 1.55 -10.15 23.98
C ASP A 398 1.63 -11.25 22.92
N MET A 399 1.96 -12.48 23.31
CA MET A 399 2.03 -13.62 22.39
C MET A 399 0.64 -13.99 21.84
N THR A 400 -0.40 -14.00 22.66
CA THR A 400 -1.76 -14.35 22.21
C THR A 400 -2.42 -13.25 21.37
N PHE A 401 -2.13 -11.97 21.66
CA PHE A 401 -2.48 -10.84 20.79
C PHE A 401 -1.82 -10.98 19.41
N VAL A 402 -0.49 -11.16 19.36
CA VAL A 402 0.22 -11.34 18.08
C VAL A 402 -0.25 -12.59 17.32
N LYS A 403 -0.55 -13.69 18.02
CA LYS A 403 -1.11 -14.93 17.46
C LYS A 403 -2.37 -14.68 16.64
N TRP A 404 -3.41 -14.10 17.25
CA TRP A 404 -4.72 -13.98 16.58
C TRP A 404 -4.78 -12.88 15.53
N LEU A 405 -4.19 -11.70 15.78
CA LEU A 405 -4.19 -10.64 14.75
C LEU A 405 -3.42 -11.09 13.50
N ARG A 406 -2.29 -11.80 13.67
CA ARG A 406 -1.50 -12.26 12.52
C ARG A 406 -2.20 -13.40 11.75
N PHE A 407 -2.97 -14.24 12.45
CA PHE A 407 -3.82 -15.27 11.85
C PHE A 407 -4.94 -14.64 11.02
N ALA A 408 -5.72 -13.72 11.62
CA ALA A 408 -6.84 -13.06 10.98
C ALA A 408 -6.43 -12.26 9.74
N HIS A 409 -5.36 -11.45 9.84
CA HIS A 409 -4.82 -10.74 8.68
C HIS A 409 -4.38 -11.69 7.55
N GLY A 410 -3.91 -12.90 7.85
CA GLY A 410 -3.64 -13.93 6.83
C GLY A 410 -4.89 -14.32 6.04
N GLN A 411 -6.03 -14.55 6.71
CA GLN A 411 -7.30 -14.89 6.07
C GLN A 411 -7.89 -13.72 5.26
N VAL A 412 -7.68 -12.48 5.71
CA VAL A 412 -8.07 -11.27 4.96
C VAL A 412 -7.16 -11.06 3.75
N PHE A 413 -5.86 -11.30 3.87
CA PHE A 413 -4.89 -11.14 2.77
C PHE A 413 -5.16 -12.08 1.59
N GLU A 414 -5.52 -13.34 1.83
CA GLU A 414 -5.98 -14.26 0.77
C GLU A 414 -7.23 -13.73 0.03
N SER A 415 -8.14 -13.11 0.78
CA SER A 415 -9.38 -12.53 0.23
C SER A 415 -9.08 -11.29 -0.61
N ILE A 416 -8.15 -10.45 -0.16
CA ILE A 416 -7.62 -9.29 -0.90
C ILE A 416 -6.97 -9.74 -2.21
N ALA A 417 -6.08 -10.73 -2.15
CA ALA A 417 -5.38 -11.25 -3.32
C ALA A 417 -6.36 -11.79 -4.38
N THR A 418 -7.40 -12.50 -3.93
CA THR A 418 -8.48 -12.99 -4.80
C THR A 418 -9.19 -11.84 -5.52
N VAL A 419 -9.69 -10.84 -4.77
CA VAL A 419 -10.41 -9.68 -5.34
C VAL A 419 -9.52 -8.83 -6.25
N ARG A 420 -8.23 -8.62 -5.90
CA ARG A 420 -7.29 -7.89 -6.76
C ARG A 420 -7.07 -8.60 -8.10
N GLY A 421 -7.10 -9.93 -8.11
CA GLY A 421 -6.97 -10.75 -9.32
C GLY A 421 -8.22 -10.86 -10.19
N THR A 422 -9.43 -10.79 -9.59
CA THR A 422 -10.69 -11.08 -10.32
C THR A 422 -11.62 -9.89 -10.52
N SER A 423 -11.58 -8.88 -9.65
CA SER A 423 -12.61 -7.84 -9.61
C SER A 423 -12.52 -6.87 -10.78
N GLN A 424 -13.66 -6.63 -11.43
CA GLN A 424 -13.84 -5.60 -12.46
C GLN A 424 -14.46 -4.30 -11.90
N ASN A 425 -14.95 -4.31 -10.67
CA ASN A 425 -15.59 -3.13 -10.07
C ASN A 425 -14.53 -2.10 -9.66
N THR A 426 -14.52 -0.94 -10.30
CA THR A 426 -13.49 0.10 -10.13
C THR A 426 -13.36 0.61 -8.69
N VAL A 427 -14.45 0.71 -7.94
CA VAL A 427 -14.43 1.13 -6.52
C VAL A 427 -13.88 0.00 -5.64
N ILE A 428 -14.29 -1.25 -5.85
CA ILE A 428 -13.74 -2.39 -5.11
C ILE A 428 -12.25 -2.57 -5.39
N ARG A 429 -11.78 -2.39 -6.63
CA ARG A 429 -10.35 -2.48 -6.98
C ARG A 429 -9.50 -1.48 -6.19
N SER A 430 -10.01 -0.27 -5.95
CA SER A 430 -9.37 0.77 -5.12
C SER A 430 -9.47 0.47 -3.62
N PHE A 431 -10.62 -0.03 -3.16
CA PHE A 431 -10.79 -0.50 -1.77
C PHE A 431 -9.83 -1.66 -1.45
N ALA A 432 -9.73 -2.66 -2.32
CA ALA A 432 -8.82 -3.79 -2.18
C ALA A 432 -7.34 -3.37 -2.21
N GLU A 433 -6.98 -2.29 -2.91
CA GLU A 433 -5.63 -1.71 -2.83
C GLU A 433 -5.34 -1.12 -1.45
N THR A 434 -6.33 -0.40 -0.92
CA THR A 434 -6.30 0.22 0.40
C THR A 434 -6.18 -0.85 1.48
N ALA A 435 -7.03 -1.87 1.42
CA ALA A 435 -6.97 -3.03 2.32
C ALA A 435 -5.63 -3.79 2.22
N ASN A 436 -5.09 -3.97 1.01
CA ASN A 436 -3.79 -4.62 0.81
C ASN A 436 -2.65 -3.88 1.53
N MET A 437 -2.62 -2.54 1.45
CA MET A 437 -1.60 -1.71 2.08
C MET A 437 -1.60 -1.93 3.61
N PHE A 438 -2.75 -1.77 4.26
CA PHE A 438 -2.84 -1.86 5.72
C PHE A 438 -2.70 -3.30 6.24
N VAL A 439 -3.36 -4.30 5.62
CA VAL A 439 -3.29 -5.69 6.09
C VAL A 439 -1.87 -6.26 5.96
N LEU A 440 -1.16 -5.97 4.86
CA LEU A 440 0.24 -6.36 4.71
C LEU A 440 1.15 -5.61 5.70
N GLY A 441 0.90 -4.31 5.93
CA GLY A 441 1.58 -3.52 6.95
C GLY A 441 1.41 -4.09 8.35
N HIS A 442 0.18 -4.48 8.73
CA HIS A 442 -0.10 -5.09 10.02
C HIS A 442 0.57 -6.46 10.18
N MET A 443 0.57 -7.30 9.15
CA MET A 443 1.30 -8.58 9.15
C MET A 443 2.79 -8.36 9.47
N GLN A 444 3.42 -7.38 8.81
CA GLN A 444 4.83 -7.02 9.06
C GLN A 444 5.05 -6.40 10.45
N LEU A 445 4.13 -5.54 10.94
CA LEU A 445 4.19 -5.00 12.31
C LEU A 445 4.23 -6.13 13.34
N LEU A 446 3.31 -7.09 13.23
CA LEU A 446 3.14 -8.22 14.13
C LEU A 446 4.33 -9.19 14.06
N GLU A 447 4.80 -9.53 12.86
CA GLU A 447 6.02 -10.34 12.66
C GLU A 447 7.25 -9.66 13.27
N SER A 448 7.38 -8.33 13.15
CA SER A 448 8.52 -7.58 13.68
C SER A 448 8.69 -7.68 15.20
N THR A 449 7.65 -8.11 15.94
CA THR A 449 7.74 -8.34 17.38
C THR A 449 8.68 -9.50 17.74
N GLY A 450 8.82 -10.48 16.84
CA GLY A 450 9.47 -11.77 17.12
C GLY A 450 8.61 -12.75 17.93
N LEU A 451 7.29 -12.48 18.08
CA LEU A 451 6.36 -13.33 18.84
C LEU A 451 5.49 -14.24 17.97
N THR A 452 5.51 -14.10 16.65
CA THR A 452 4.76 -14.97 15.72
C THR A 452 5.28 -16.40 15.76
N GLN A 453 4.37 -17.37 15.85
CA GLN A 453 4.64 -18.81 15.91
C GLN A 453 3.83 -19.55 14.82
N SER A 454 3.98 -20.87 14.68
CA SER A 454 3.27 -21.65 13.65
C SER A 454 1.73 -21.47 13.70
N LEU A 455 1.16 -21.28 14.89
CA LEU A 455 -0.28 -21.03 15.09
C LEU A 455 -0.72 -19.59 14.78
N SER A 456 0.21 -18.69 14.46
CA SER A 456 -0.07 -17.31 14.02
C SER A 456 -0.39 -17.22 12.52
N PHE A 457 -0.43 -18.34 11.82
CA PHE A 457 -0.71 -18.43 10.38
C PHE A 457 -1.92 -19.34 10.13
N PRO A 458 -2.83 -19.00 9.21
CA PRO A 458 -3.88 -19.91 8.79
C PRO A 458 -3.28 -21.13 8.07
N ALA A 459 -4.01 -22.26 8.09
CA ALA A 459 -3.63 -23.43 7.29
C ALA A 459 -3.65 -23.07 5.79
N PRO A 460 -2.72 -23.59 4.97
CA PRO A 460 -2.70 -23.33 3.54
C PRO A 460 -3.96 -23.91 2.87
N PRO A 461 -4.56 -23.22 1.89
CA PRO A 461 -5.73 -23.73 1.18
C PRO A 461 -5.40 -25.03 0.43
N PRO A 462 -6.34 -25.99 0.34
CA PRO A 462 -6.08 -27.26 -0.32
C PRO A 462 -5.83 -27.06 -1.82
N VAL A 463 -4.76 -27.65 -2.33
CA VAL A 463 -4.44 -27.62 -3.75
C VAL A 463 -5.60 -28.26 -4.53
N LYS A 464 -6.25 -27.47 -5.40
CA LYS A 464 -7.23 -27.98 -6.36
C LYS A 464 -6.53 -28.95 -7.31
N LYS A 465 -6.66 -30.25 -7.04
CA LYS A 465 -6.21 -31.30 -7.98
C LYS A 465 -6.93 -31.07 -9.32
N PRO A 466 -6.22 -31.17 -10.46
CA PRO A 466 -6.88 -31.19 -11.76
C PRO A 466 -7.94 -32.29 -11.77
N SER A 467 -9.18 -31.94 -12.10
CA SER A 467 -10.19 -32.93 -12.43
C SER A 467 -9.68 -33.74 -13.62
N ARG A 468 -9.57 -35.07 -13.46
CA ARG A 468 -9.31 -35.97 -14.61
C ARG A 468 -10.34 -35.64 -15.68
N PRO A 469 -9.96 -35.41 -16.95
CA PRO A 469 -10.92 -35.17 -18.01
C PRO A 469 -11.97 -36.28 -17.98
N THR A 470 -13.26 -35.90 -17.93
CA THR A 470 -14.35 -36.87 -18.04
C THR A 470 -14.19 -37.56 -19.38
N GLU A 471 -14.06 -38.89 -19.34
CA GLU A 471 -13.93 -39.70 -20.54
C GLU A 471 -15.16 -39.45 -21.43
N PRO A 472 -15.00 -39.24 -22.76
CA PRO A 472 -16.14 -38.98 -23.63
C PRO A 472 -17.19 -40.08 -23.49
N PRO A 473 -18.51 -39.76 -23.49
CA PRO A 473 -19.55 -40.77 -23.42
C PRO A 473 -19.30 -41.86 -24.47
N ALA A 474 -19.25 -43.11 -24.03
CA ALA A 474 -18.97 -44.24 -24.91
C ALA A 474 -19.97 -44.23 -26.07
N GLN A 475 -19.46 -44.17 -27.30
CA GLN A 475 -20.29 -44.15 -28.49
C GLN A 475 -21.09 -45.46 -28.55
N THR A 476 -22.42 -45.34 -28.57
CA THR A 476 -23.31 -46.48 -28.81
C THR A 476 -22.95 -47.10 -30.17
N PRO A 477 -22.75 -48.42 -30.27
CA PRO A 477 -22.47 -49.05 -31.56
C PRO A 477 -23.60 -48.76 -32.56
N ASN A 478 -23.26 -48.18 -33.71
CA ASN A 478 -24.20 -48.03 -34.82
C ASN A 478 -24.45 -49.41 -35.45
N ASP A 479 -25.50 -50.09 -35.00
CA ASP A 479 -25.99 -51.29 -35.67
C ASP A 479 -26.48 -50.92 -37.08
N THR A 480 -25.66 -51.25 -38.07
CA THR A 480 -25.90 -50.91 -39.48
C THR A 480 -25.81 -52.20 -40.29
N THR A 481 -26.84 -53.03 -40.18
CA THR A 481 -26.94 -54.30 -40.91
C THR A 481 -26.96 -54.07 -42.42
N VAL A 482 -25.84 -54.31 -43.09
CA VAL A 482 -25.78 -54.43 -44.55
C VAL A 482 -25.95 -55.91 -44.91
N PRO A 483 -27.06 -56.31 -45.59
CA PRO A 483 -27.25 -57.69 -46.01
C PRO A 483 -26.30 -58.07 -47.15
N PRO A 484 -25.90 -59.36 -47.27
CA PRO A 484 -24.94 -59.79 -48.29
C PRO A 484 -25.57 -60.06 -49.65
N ALA A 485 -24.85 -59.63 -50.70
CA ALA A 485 -24.91 -60.05 -52.12
C ALA A 485 -26.30 -60.09 -52.79
#